data_AF-A0A821GBG4-F1
#
_entry.id   AF-A0A821GBG4-F1
#
_cell.length_a   1.000
_cell.length_b   1.000
_cell.length_c   1.000
_cell.angle_alpha   90.00
_cell.angle_beta   90.00
_cell.angle_gamma   90.00
#
_symmetry.space_group_name_H-M   'P 1'
#
loop_
_entity.id
_entity.type
_entity.pdbx_description
1 polymer ?
#
loop_
_entity_poly.entity_id
_entity_poly.type
_entity_poly.pdbx_seq_one_letter_code
_entity_poly.pdbx_strand_id
1 'polypeptide(L)'
;HGIIVSIFAIWMVFKENSLKNKWRTQEVWTIFFGGRYIILLMGLFSIYTGLIYNDVFSKSINIFGSSWRVKFDDKTLIKIDSVILEPNPTPYKDHTQTYEQMYSANPYLLGIDPIWQLSDNKITSTNSAKMKFAIIIGIIQMGFAVILSLWNHLHFKHYHGIFVEFLPQIIFLACIFFYLIILIFYKWTNYEGKDATDAPSLLIRK
;
A
#
# COMPACT_ATOMS: atom_id res chain seq x y z
N HIS A 1 14.68 -5.14 6.16
CA HIS A 1 14.30 -5.22 7.60
C HIS A 1 13.46 -6.44 7.93
N GLY A 2 12.30 -6.66 7.30
CA GLY A 2 11.43 -7.82 7.59
C GLY A 2 12.13 -9.19 7.52
N ILE A 3 13.07 -9.39 6.59
CA ILE A 3 13.90 -10.61 6.50
C ILE A 3 14.72 -10.84 7.77
N ILE A 4 15.37 -9.79 8.29
CA ILE A 4 16.20 -9.87 9.51
C ILE A 4 15.34 -10.26 10.71
N VAL A 5 14.18 -9.60 10.87
CA VAL A 5 13.22 -9.88 11.95
C VAL A 5 12.69 -11.31 11.84
N SER A 6 12.38 -11.77 10.63
CA SER A 6 11.89 -13.14 10.39
C SER A 6 12.94 -14.19 10.72
N ILE A 7 14.19 -14.01 10.29
CA ILE A 7 15.29 -14.92 10.61
C ILE A 7 15.51 -14.99 12.12
N PHE A 8 15.49 -13.84 12.81
CA PHE A 8 15.61 -13.78 14.27
C PHE A 8 14.46 -14.53 14.96
N ALA A 9 13.22 -14.34 14.50
CA ALA A 9 12.05 -15.03 15.04
C ALA A 9 12.08 -16.54 14.79
N ILE A 10 12.45 -16.97 13.58
CA ILE A 10 12.64 -18.39 13.21
C ILE A 10 13.67 -19.04 14.12
N TRP A 11 14.79 -18.36 14.37
CA TRP A 11 15.83 -18.85 15.29
C TRP A 11 15.29 -19.04 16.72
N MET A 12 14.48 -18.10 17.23
CA MET A 12 13.85 -18.24 18.55
C MET A 12 12.85 -19.42 18.61
N VAL A 13 12.09 -19.65 17.54
CA VAL A 13 11.13 -20.76 17.45
C VAL A 13 11.86 -22.10 17.38
N PHE A 14 12.89 -22.24 16.54
CA PHE A 14 13.64 -23.50 16.44
C PHE A 14 14.39 -23.88 17.72
N LYS A 15 14.94 -22.91 18.43
CA LYS A 15 15.69 -23.16 19.68
C LYS A 15 14.85 -23.04 20.94
N GLU A 16 13.51 -23.16 20.84
CA GLU A 16 12.64 -22.90 21.99
C GLU A 16 12.96 -23.77 23.22
N ASN A 17 13.26 -25.06 23.02
CA ASN A 17 13.62 -25.97 24.12
C ASN A 17 14.92 -25.59 24.84
N SER A 18 15.89 -25.06 24.09
CA SER A 18 17.19 -24.64 24.65
C SER A 18 17.11 -23.25 25.32
N LEU A 19 16.27 -22.36 24.79
CA LEU A 19 16.18 -20.97 25.22
C LEU A 19 15.19 -20.77 26.39
N LYS A 20 14.23 -21.68 26.59
CA LYS A 20 13.18 -21.58 27.61
C LYS A 20 13.70 -21.36 29.04
N ASN A 21 14.79 -22.03 29.41
CA ASN A 21 15.31 -22.00 30.78
C ASN A 21 16.59 -21.15 30.96
N LYS A 22 17.23 -20.73 29.86
CA LYS A 22 18.58 -20.14 29.91
C LYS A 22 18.59 -18.64 30.22
N TRP A 23 17.50 -17.93 29.92
CA TRP A 23 17.46 -16.46 29.95
C TRP A 23 16.22 -15.89 30.66
N ARG A 24 15.61 -16.67 31.55
CA ARG A 24 14.37 -16.29 32.27
C ARG A 24 14.56 -15.10 33.22
N THR A 25 15.79 -14.76 33.58
CA THR A 25 16.12 -13.65 34.49
C THR A 25 16.06 -12.28 33.84
N GLN A 26 16.02 -12.20 32.50
CA GLN A 26 15.91 -10.94 31.78
C GLN A 26 14.47 -10.68 31.34
N GLU A 27 13.90 -9.55 31.79
CA GLU A 27 12.50 -9.17 31.51
C GLU A 27 12.25 -8.96 30.01
N VAL A 28 13.15 -8.23 29.34
CA VAL A 28 13.05 -7.97 27.89
C VAL A 28 13.03 -9.29 27.11
N TRP A 29 13.95 -10.21 27.43
CA TRP A 29 14.01 -11.51 26.76
C TRP A 29 12.73 -12.32 26.96
N THR A 30 12.18 -12.30 28.17
CA THR A 30 10.96 -13.03 28.51
C THR A 30 9.76 -12.55 27.70
N ILE A 31 9.62 -11.24 27.50
CA ILE A 31 8.55 -10.65 26.67
C ILE A 31 8.71 -11.07 25.20
N PHE A 32 9.93 -10.92 24.64
CA PHE A 32 10.21 -11.28 23.24
C PHE A 32 10.00 -12.78 22.97
N PHE A 33 10.48 -13.65 23.87
CA PHE A 33 10.34 -15.09 23.75
C PHE A 33 8.88 -15.55 23.91
N GLY A 34 8.11 -14.90 24.80
CA GLY A 34 6.67 -15.10 24.90
C GLY A 34 5.93 -14.77 23.60
N GLY A 35 6.33 -13.69 22.94
CA GLY A 35 5.78 -13.23 21.65
C GLY A 35 6.41 -13.83 20.39
N ARG A 36 7.23 -14.89 20.47
CA ARG A 36 8.04 -15.40 19.34
C ARG A 36 7.25 -15.68 18.05
N TYR A 37 6.03 -16.22 18.14
CA TYR A 37 5.17 -16.45 16.99
C TYR A 37 4.55 -15.17 16.43
N ILE A 38 4.26 -14.19 17.29
CA ILE A 38 3.78 -12.86 16.87
C ILE A 38 4.88 -12.16 16.07
N ILE A 39 6.11 -12.17 16.58
CA ILE A 39 7.27 -11.56 15.90
C ILE A 39 7.54 -12.26 14.56
N LEU A 40 7.41 -13.59 14.51
CA LEU A 40 7.52 -14.35 13.26
C LEU A 40 6.49 -13.87 12.23
N LEU A 41 5.23 -13.77 12.63
CA LEU A 41 4.14 -13.32 11.77
C LEU A 41 4.33 -11.86 11.32
N MET A 42 4.75 -10.97 12.24
CA MET A 42 5.09 -9.58 11.93
C MET A 42 6.24 -9.48 10.92
N GLY A 43 7.26 -10.33 11.05
CA GLY A 43 8.38 -10.39 10.12
C GLY A 43 7.93 -10.80 8.72
N LEU A 44 7.14 -11.87 8.60
CA LEU A 44 6.63 -12.36 7.31
C LEU A 44 5.73 -11.34 6.61
N PHE A 45 4.80 -10.72 7.33
CA PHE A 45 3.96 -9.65 6.77
C PHE A 45 4.76 -8.39 6.42
N SER A 46 5.84 -8.09 7.16
CA SER A 46 6.76 -7.01 6.80
C SER A 46 7.51 -7.29 5.49
N ILE A 47 7.86 -8.55 5.21
CA ILE A 47 8.44 -8.93 3.91
C ILE A 47 7.41 -8.74 2.79
N TYR A 48 6.19 -9.25 2.97
CA TYR A 48 5.12 -9.11 1.99
C TYR A 48 4.83 -7.64 1.66
N THR A 49 4.62 -6.81 2.68
CA THR A 49 4.37 -5.37 2.50
C THR A 49 5.57 -4.65 1.90
N GLY A 50 6.80 -5.03 2.26
CA GLY A 50 8.02 -4.50 1.65
C GLY A 50 8.11 -4.79 0.15
N LEU A 51 7.67 -5.97 -0.30
CA LEU A 51 7.57 -6.30 -1.72
C LEU A 51 6.48 -5.49 -2.44
N ILE A 52 5.33 -5.28 -1.82
CA ILE A 52 4.26 -4.43 -2.37
C ILE A 52 4.70 -2.97 -2.53
N TYR A 53 5.46 -2.43 -1.57
CA TYR A 53 6.05 -1.09 -1.71
C TYR A 53 7.30 -1.07 -2.61
N ASN A 54 7.82 -2.23 -3.00
CA ASN A 54 9.09 -2.39 -3.69
C ASN A 54 10.23 -1.60 -3.01
N ASP A 55 10.39 -1.80 -1.69
CA ASP A 55 11.41 -1.13 -0.89
C ASP A 55 12.27 -2.14 -0.12
N VAL A 56 13.54 -2.22 -0.50
CA VAL A 56 14.59 -2.98 0.17
C VAL A 56 15.72 -2.02 0.54
N PHE A 57 15.84 -1.71 1.83
CA PHE A 57 16.83 -0.76 2.37
C PHE A 57 16.81 0.61 1.65
N SER A 58 15.62 1.14 1.38
CA SER A 58 15.41 2.41 0.67
C SER A 58 15.85 2.40 -0.79
N LYS A 59 15.94 1.20 -1.38
CA LYS A 59 16.19 0.97 -2.80
C LYS A 59 15.07 0.10 -3.37
N SER A 60 14.65 0.41 -4.59
CA SER A 60 13.68 -0.38 -5.34
C SER A 60 14.37 -1.44 -6.20
N ILE A 61 13.74 -2.59 -6.35
CA ILE A 61 14.26 -3.70 -7.16
C ILE A 61 13.45 -3.79 -8.45
N ASN A 62 14.13 -3.82 -9.59
CA ASN A 62 13.49 -4.02 -10.87
C ASN A 62 13.43 -5.51 -11.24
N ILE A 63 12.37 -6.21 -10.80
CA ILE A 63 12.17 -7.64 -11.05
C ILE A 63 11.55 -7.90 -12.43
N PHE A 64 10.53 -7.13 -12.81
CA PHE A 64 9.71 -7.38 -14.00
C PHE A 64 9.95 -6.43 -15.18
N GLY A 65 10.89 -5.47 -15.05
CA GLY A 65 11.05 -4.37 -16.00
C GLY A 65 10.09 -3.22 -15.68
N SER A 66 10.57 -1.98 -15.74
CA SER A 66 9.72 -0.80 -15.51
C SER A 66 8.70 -0.65 -16.64
N SER A 67 7.48 -0.27 -16.29
CA SER A 67 6.42 0.09 -17.25
C SER A 67 6.65 1.47 -17.87
N TRP A 68 7.64 2.21 -17.38
CA TRP A 68 8.03 3.52 -17.90
C TRP A 68 9.31 3.44 -18.72
N ARG A 69 9.34 4.17 -19.83
CA ARG A 69 10.48 4.20 -20.76
C ARG A 69 10.85 5.63 -21.10
N VAL A 70 12.15 5.92 -21.03
CA VAL A 70 12.75 7.18 -21.47
C VAL A 70 13.05 7.05 -22.96
N LYS A 71 12.48 7.93 -23.80
CA LYS A 71 12.67 7.90 -25.27
C LYS A 71 13.41 9.13 -25.79
N PHE A 72 14.43 9.57 -25.05
CA PHE A 72 15.28 10.68 -25.45
C PHE A 72 16.63 10.14 -25.97
N ASP A 73 17.17 10.77 -27.01
CA ASP A 73 18.52 10.45 -27.52
C ASP A 73 19.58 10.76 -26.46
N ASP A 74 20.66 9.98 -26.42
CA ASP A 74 21.72 10.10 -25.41
C ASP A 74 22.33 11.51 -25.41
N LYS A 75 22.44 12.13 -26.59
CA LYS A 75 22.94 13.50 -26.75
C LYS A 75 22.04 14.56 -26.12
N THR A 76 20.74 14.28 -26.04
CA THR A 76 19.73 15.14 -25.41
C THR A 76 19.74 14.93 -23.91
N LEU A 77 19.88 13.69 -23.44
CA LEU A 77 19.97 13.34 -22.03
C LEU A 77 21.21 13.96 -21.34
N ILE A 78 22.34 14.06 -22.03
CA ILE A 78 23.56 14.69 -21.48
C ILE A 78 23.39 16.21 -21.29
N LYS A 79 22.45 16.84 -22.00
CA LYS A 79 22.23 18.30 -21.93
C LYS A 79 21.14 18.72 -20.95
N ILE A 80 20.33 17.78 -20.47
CA ILE A 80 19.13 18.06 -19.67
C ILE A 80 19.34 17.54 -18.25
N ASP A 81 19.16 18.41 -17.26
CA ASP A 81 19.33 18.07 -15.85
C ASP A 81 18.18 17.23 -15.26
N SER A 82 16.95 17.37 -15.80
CA SER A 82 15.79 16.62 -15.36
C SER A 82 14.80 16.37 -16.49
N VAL A 83 14.21 15.17 -16.52
CA VAL A 83 13.26 14.74 -17.54
C VAL A 83 11.89 14.51 -16.90
N ILE A 84 10.85 15.11 -17.48
CA ILE A 84 9.47 14.88 -17.07
C ILE A 84 8.92 13.72 -17.90
N LEU A 85 8.48 12.67 -17.21
CA LEU A 85 7.83 11.51 -17.84
C LEU A 85 6.33 11.73 -17.83
N GLU A 86 5.76 11.99 -19.01
CA GLU A 86 4.33 12.21 -19.16
C GLU A 86 3.63 10.91 -19.55
N PRO A 87 2.56 10.51 -18.84
CA PRO A 87 1.76 9.33 -19.21
C PRO A 87 0.99 9.54 -20.53
N ASN A 88 0.72 10.80 -20.90
CA ASN A 88 0.11 11.19 -22.15
C ASN A 88 1.13 12.04 -22.93
N PRO A 89 1.77 11.53 -24.00
CA PRO A 89 2.47 12.42 -24.89
C PRO A 89 1.41 13.27 -25.58
N THR A 90 1.29 14.55 -25.24
CA THR A 90 0.81 15.48 -26.27
C THR A 90 1.73 15.28 -27.47
N PRO A 91 1.22 15.04 -28.69
CA PRO A 91 2.06 15.01 -29.86
C PRO A 91 2.68 16.40 -30.02
N TYR A 92 3.86 16.60 -29.45
CA TYR A 92 4.68 17.75 -29.76
C TYR A 92 5.13 17.56 -31.21
N LYS A 93 4.41 18.18 -32.13
CA LYS A 93 4.75 18.24 -33.56
C LYS A 93 5.95 19.17 -33.71
N ASP A 94 7.14 18.69 -33.38
CA ASP A 94 8.30 19.08 -34.16
C ASP A 94 8.46 18.04 -35.27
N HIS A 95 8.40 18.56 -36.49
CA HIS A 95 8.35 17.82 -37.75
C HIS A 95 9.44 16.76 -37.80
N THR A 96 9.10 15.48 -37.56
CA THR A 96 9.67 14.23 -38.16
C THR A 96 9.58 12.98 -37.25
N GLN A 97 9.14 13.05 -35.99
CA GLN A 97 9.12 11.87 -35.12
C GLN A 97 7.83 11.73 -34.31
N THR A 98 7.12 10.62 -34.51
CA THR A 98 5.97 10.22 -33.69
C THR A 98 6.52 9.69 -32.36
N TYR A 99 6.46 10.48 -31.28
CA TYR A 99 6.83 9.96 -29.96
C TYR A 99 5.75 8.98 -29.47
N GLU A 100 6.09 7.70 -29.49
CA GLU A 100 5.32 6.66 -28.81
C GLU A 100 5.22 6.93 -27.30
N GLN A 101 4.10 6.57 -26.67
CA GLN A 101 3.84 6.73 -25.23
C GLN A 101 5.02 6.30 -24.35
N MET A 102 5.43 7.17 -23.41
CA MET A 102 6.49 6.90 -22.43
C MET A 102 6.05 5.90 -21.36
N TYR A 103 4.74 5.80 -21.12
CA TYR A 103 4.13 4.79 -20.30
C TYR A 103 3.60 3.63 -21.15
N SER A 104 3.91 2.39 -20.77
CA SER A 104 3.53 1.17 -21.50
C SER A 104 2.04 0.81 -21.43
N ALA A 105 1.18 1.67 -20.85
CA ALA A 105 -0.24 1.43 -20.58
C ALA A 105 -0.56 0.22 -19.67
N ASN A 106 0.46 -0.46 -19.14
CA ASN A 106 0.32 -1.61 -18.26
C ASN A 106 0.94 -1.28 -16.89
N PRO A 107 0.22 -1.50 -15.77
CA PRO A 107 0.77 -1.32 -14.44
C PRO A 107 1.90 -2.33 -14.18
N TYR A 108 2.80 -1.99 -13.26
CA TYR A 108 3.86 -2.89 -12.82
C TYR A 108 3.24 -4.14 -12.18
N LEU A 109 3.77 -5.32 -12.49
CA LEU A 109 3.12 -6.59 -12.16
C LEU A 109 2.95 -6.81 -10.65
N LEU A 110 3.93 -6.38 -9.84
CA LEU A 110 3.90 -6.56 -8.39
C LEU A 110 4.40 -5.31 -7.67
N GLY A 111 3.49 -4.61 -7.00
CA GLY A 111 3.85 -3.46 -6.17
C GLY A 111 4.08 -2.18 -6.97
N ILE A 112 4.94 -1.31 -6.44
CA ILE A 112 5.24 -0.01 -7.04
C ILE A 112 6.38 -0.13 -8.05
N ASP A 113 6.22 0.52 -9.20
CA ASP A 113 7.25 0.58 -10.25
C ASP A 113 8.56 1.20 -9.71
N PRO A 114 9.73 0.57 -9.94
CA PRO A 114 11.03 1.10 -9.50
C PRO A 114 11.33 2.54 -9.93
N ILE A 115 10.77 3.01 -11.05
CA ILE A 115 11.02 4.37 -11.55
C ILE A 115 10.60 5.44 -10.53
N TRP A 116 9.58 5.16 -9.71
CA TRP A 116 9.11 6.11 -8.70
C TRP A 116 10.18 6.38 -7.63
N GLN A 117 11.07 5.44 -7.35
CA GLN A 117 12.15 5.67 -6.38
C GLN A 117 13.18 6.69 -6.88
N LEU A 118 13.33 6.80 -8.21
CA LEU A 118 14.21 7.75 -8.90
C LEU A 118 13.57 9.12 -9.12
N SER A 119 12.23 9.19 -9.09
CA SER A 119 11.50 10.43 -9.35
C SER A 119 11.58 11.45 -8.21
N ASP A 120 11.59 12.74 -8.55
CA ASP A 120 11.56 13.84 -7.57
C ASP A 120 10.20 13.94 -6.85
N ASN A 121 9.11 13.64 -7.57
CA ASN A 121 7.75 13.70 -7.07
C ASN A 121 7.30 12.42 -6.32
N LYS A 122 8.23 11.52 -5.97
CA LYS A 122 7.94 10.25 -5.28
C LYS A 122 7.15 10.42 -4.00
N ILE A 123 7.47 11.47 -3.21
CA ILE A 123 6.86 11.69 -1.91
C ILE A 123 5.38 12.00 -2.09
N THR A 124 5.04 12.87 -3.03
CA THR A 124 3.65 13.25 -3.32
C THR A 124 2.83 12.05 -3.77
N SER A 125 3.35 11.25 -4.73
CA SER A 125 2.66 10.07 -5.24
C SER A 125 2.49 8.98 -4.18
N THR A 126 3.57 8.63 -3.47
CA THR A 126 3.54 7.57 -2.45
C THR A 126 2.71 7.96 -1.23
N ASN A 127 2.70 9.23 -0.81
CA ASN A 127 1.87 9.70 0.29
C ASN A 127 0.37 9.62 -0.05
N SER A 128 -0.01 10.04 -1.27
CA SER A 128 -1.41 9.92 -1.70
C SER A 128 -1.87 8.46 -1.74
N ALA A 129 -1.02 7.55 -2.23
CA ALA A 129 -1.32 6.12 -2.22
C ALA A 129 -1.44 5.57 -0.80
N LYS A 130 -0.45 5.83 0.07
CA LYS A 130 -0.43 5.37 1.48
C LYS A 130 -1.65 5.83 2.26
N MET A 131 -2.06 7.09 2.09
CA MET A 131 -3.26 7.63 2.72
C MET A 131 -4.52 6.85 2.29
N LYS A 132 -4.71 6.64 0.98
CA LYS A 132 -5.88 5.93 0.45
C LYS A 132 -5.90 4.47 0.90
N PHE A 133 -4.77 3.77 0.86
CA PHE A 133 -4.67 2.40 1.38
C PHE A 133 -4.96 2.32 2.88
N ALA A 134 -4.47 3.27 3.69
CA ALA A 134 -4.76 3.32 5.11
C ALA A 134 -6.26 3.50 5.39
N ILE A 135 -6.94 4.36 4.63
CA ILE A 135 -8.40 4.55 4.73
C ILE A 135 -9.13 3.25 4.39
N ILE A 136 -8.78 2.59 3.28
CA ILE A 136 -9.43 1.34 2.84
C ILE A 136 -9.27 0.24 3.90
N ILE A 137 -8.04 -0.01 4.36
CA ILE A 137 -7.76 -1.05 5.35
C ILE A 137 -8.46 -0.73 6.68
N GLY A 138 -8.42 0.53 7.11
CA GLY A 138 -9.04 0.96 8.36
C GLY A 138 -10.55 0.74 8.38
N ILE A 139 -11.26 1.10 7.30
CA ILE A 139 -12.72 0.93 7.22
C ILE A 139 -13.09 -0.55 7.12
N ILE A 140 -12.32 -1.37 6.40
CA ILE A 140 -12.54 -2.82 6.36
C ILE A 140 -12.36 -3.42 7.76
N GLN A 141 -11.32 -3.02 8.50
CA GLN A 141 -11.08 -3.49 9.86
C GLN A 141 -12.18 -3.06 10.83
N MET A 142 -12.64 -1.81 10.75
CA MET A 142 -13.77 -1.32 11.55
C MET A 142 -15.06 -2.07 11.19
N GLY A 143 -15.34 -2.30 9.89
CA GLY A 143 -16.50 -3.06 9.44
C GLY A 143 -16.49 -4.49 9.95
N PHE A 144 -15.32 -5.16 9.94
CA PHE A 144 -15.16 -6.48 10.53
C PHE A 144 -15.49 -6.50 12.03
N ALA A 145 -15.04 -5.50 12.79
CA ALA A 145 -15.37 -5.38 14.22
C ALA A 145 -16.89 -5.23 14.47
N VAL A 146 -17.59 -4.46 13.64
CA VAL A 146 -19.06 -4.30 13.73
C VAL A 146 -19.78 -5.60 13.36
N ILE A 147 -19.27 -6.39 12.40
CA ILE A 147 -19.85 -7.70 12.10
C ILE A 147 -19.68 -8.67 13.30
N LEU A 148 -18.56 -8.61 14.02
CA LEU A 148 -18.38 -9.40 15.23
C LEU A 148 -19.37 -9.00 16.34
N SER A 149 -19.74 -7.72 16.45
CA SER A 149 -20.76 -7.29 17.43
C SER A 149 -22.13 -7.88 17.11
N LEU A 150 -22.50 -8.04 15.84
CA LEU A 150 -23.73 -8.76 15.45
C LEU A 150 -23.74 -10.19 15.99
N TRP A 151 -22.61 -10.91 15.83
CA TRP A 151 -22.51 -12.28 16.33
C TRP A 151 -22.68 -12.32 17.85
N ASN A 152 -22.15 -11.32 18.55
CA ASN A 152 -22.32 -11.19 19.99
C ASN A 152 -23.82 -11.05 20.39
N HIS A 153 -24.56 -10.16 19.73
CA HIS A 153 -25.99 -9.99 20.00
C HIS A 153 -26.81 -11.25 19.66
N LEU A 154 -26.45 -11.97 18.60
CA LEU A 154 -27.08 -13.23 18.22
C LEU A 154 -26.82 -14.33 19.27
N HIS A 155 -25.59 -14.46 19.73
CA HIS A 155 -25.21 -15.46 20.74
C HIS A 155 -25.97 -15.26 22.06
N PHE A 156 -26.03 -14.00 22.54
CA PHE A 156 -26.72 -13.66 23.78
C PHE A 156 -28.25 -13.47 23.62
N LYS A 157 -28.80 -13.66 22.42
CA LYS A 157 -30.23 -13.50 22.10
C LYS A 157 -30.80 -12.11 22.43
N HIS A 158 -29.95 -11.09 22.45
CA HIS A 158 -30.35 -9.71 22.67
C HIS A 158 -30.78 -9.06 21.36
N TYR A 159 -31.90 -9.50 20.80
CA TYR A 159 -32.39 -9.05 19.48
C TYR A 159 -32.66 -7.53 19.42
N HIS A 160 -33.03 -6.90 20.54
CA HIS A 160 -33.22 -5.45 20.60
C HIS A 160 -31.93 -4.67 20.28
N GLY A 161 -30.77 -5.17 20.71
CA GLY A 161 -29.47 -4.55 20.41
C GLY A 161 -29.15 -4.57 18.91
N ILE A 162 -29.65 -5.56 18.17
CA ILE A 162 -29.44 -5.62 16.72
C ILE A 162 -30.10 -4.43 16.01
N PHE A 163 -31.34 -4.08 16.39
CA PHE A 163 -32.09 -3.01 15.76
C PHE A 163 -31.65 -1.61 16.21
N VAL A 164 -31.24 -1.45 17.48
CA VAL A 164 -30.93 -0.13 18.07
C VAL A 164 -29.45 0.23 17.97
N GLU A 165 -28.55 -0.75 17.99
CA GLU A 165 -27.10 -0.51 18.00
C GLU A 165 -26.45 -0.91 16.67
N PHE A 166 -26.55 -2.20 16.30
CA PHE A 166 -25.88 -2.73 15.12
C PHE A 166 -26.39 -2.10 13.81
N LEU A 167 -27.72 -2.04 13.62
CA LEU A 167 -28.31 -1.57 12.37
C LEU A 167 -28.01 -0.09 12.08
N PRO A 168 -28.17 0.86 13.04
CA PRO A 168 -27.76 2.24 12.81
C PRO A 168 -26.26 2.38 12.56
N GLN A 169 -25.43 1.61 13.28
CA GLN A 169 -23.97 1.66 13.13
C GLN A 169 -23.51 1.20 11.75
N ILE A 170 -24.06 0.10 11.22
CA ILE A 170 -23.67 -0.40 9.89
C ILE A 170 -24.18 0.52 8.78
N ILE A 171 -25.39 1.09 8.92
CA ILE A 171 -25.93 2.07 7.96
C ILE A 171 -25.06 3.32 7.92
N PHE A 172 -24.73 3.88 9.08
CA PHE A 172 -23.85 5.05 9.17
C PHE A 172 -22.47 4.79 8.54
N LEU A 173 -21.87 3.65 8.85
CA LEU A 173 -20.57 3.25 8.29
C LEU A 173 -20.65 3.09 6.75
N ALA A 174 -21.72 2.47 6.25
CA ALA A 174 -21.93 2.27 4.82
C ALA A 174 -22.11 3.60 4.07
N CYS A 175 -22.95 4.50 4.59
CA CYS A 175 -23.29 5.75 3.91
C CYS A 175 -22.10 6.72 3.78
N ILE A 176 -21.24 6.80 4.79
CA ILE A 176 -20.12 7.78 4.80
C ILE A 176 -18.84 7.13 4.31
N PHE A 177 -18.42 6.06 4.97
CA PHE A 177 -17.07 5.52 4.81
C PHE A 177 -16.98 4.51 3.67
N PHE A 178 -17.99 3.65 3.52
CA PHE A 178 -18.00 2.71 2.39
C PHE A 178 -18.20 3.45 1.06
N TYR A 179 -19.05 4.49 1.04
CA TYR A 179 -19.16 5.39 -0.11
C TYR A 179 -17.81 6.02 -0.48
N LEU A 180 -17.03 6.50 0.50
CA LEU A 180 -15.69 7.03 0.24
C LEU A 180 -14.75 5.99 -0.39
N ILE A 181 -14.79 4.72 0.04
CA ILE A 181 -14.01 3.65 -0.59
C ILE A 181 -14.40 3.47 -2.06
N ILE A 182 -15.70 3.45 -2.35
CA ILE A 182 -16.21 3.33 -3.73
C ILE A 182 -15.67 4.49 -4.59
N LEU A 183 -15.69 5.72 -4.08
CA LEU A 183 -15.14 6.87 -4.79
C LEU A 183 -13.63 6.75 -5.06
N ILE A 184 -12.86 6.20 -4.13
CA ILE A 184 -11.42 5.95 -4.34
C ILE A 184 -11.21 4.98 -5.51
N PHE A 185 -11.91 3.86 -5.52
CA PHE A 185 -11.81 2.87 -6.60
C PHE A 185 -12.31 3.43 -7.93
N TYR A 186 -13.45 4.12 -7.92
CA TYR A 186 -14.00 4.77 -9.11
C TYR A 186 -13.01 5.78 -9.70
N LYS A 187 -12.35 6.57 -8.86
CA LYS A 187 -11.32 7.51 -9.31
C LYS A 187 -10.11 6.78 -9.90
N TRP A 188 -9.67 5.67 -9.29
CA TRP A 188 -8.53 4.88 -9.78
C TRP A 188 -8.79 4.19 -11.11
N THR A 189 -10.03 3.82 -11.44
CA THR A 189 -10.35 3.12 -12.69
C THR A 189 -10.74 4.02 -13.84
N ASN A 190 -11.35 5.18 -13.58
CA ASN A 190 -11.94 6.02 -14.63
C ASN A 190 -11.11 7.24 -15.06
N TYR A 191 -10.13 7.66 -14.25
CA TYR A 191 -9.27 8.80 -14.61
C TYR A 191 -7.87 8.31 -14.98
N GLU A 192 -7.50 8.54 -16.24
CA GLU A 192 -6.17 8.22 -16.76
C GLU A 192 -5.30 9.49 -16.90
N GLY A 193 -4.07 9.33 -17.39
CA GLY A 193 -3.16 10.46 -17.63
C GLY A 193 -3.67 11.51 -18.63
N LYS A 194 -4.63 11.15 -19.50
CA LYS A 194 -5.23 12.07 -20.48
C LYS A 194 -6.21 13.05 -19.84
N ASP A 195 -6.93 12.60 -18.82
CA ASP A 195 -7.98 13.37 -18.12
C ASP A 195 -7.47 13.97 -16.81
N ALA A 196 -6.15 14.05 -16.64
CA ALA A 196 -5.50 14.44 -15.40
C ALA A 196 -5.84 15.87 -14.97
N THR A 197 -6.10 16.79 -15.92
CA THR A 197 -6.48 18.18 -15.65
C THR A 197 -7.88 18.29 -15.03
N ASP A 198 -8.77 17.38 -15.40
CA ASP A 198 -10.19 17.43 -15.04
C ASP A 198 -10.49 16.51 -13.85
N ALA A 199 -9.47 15.83 -13.30
CA ALA A 199 -9.63 14.86 -12.24
C ALA A 199 -10.05 15.51 -10.91
N PRO A 200 -11.25 15.21 -10.37
CA PRO A 200 -11.78 15.87 -9.19
C PRO A 200 -11.01 15.47 -7.93
N SER A 201 -10.87 16.39 -6.98
CA SER A 201 -10.29 16.09 -5.67
C SER A 201 -11.30 15.32 -4.80
N LEU A 202 -10.85 14.26 -4.13
CA LEU A 202 -11.70 13.50 -3.19
C LEU A 202 -11.98 14.31 -1.91
N LEU A 203 -11.02 15.15 -1.51
CA LEU A 203 -11.15 16.12 -0.45
C LEU A 203 -10.99 17.49 -1.08
N ILE A 204 -12.08 18.25 -1.14
CA ILE A 204 -12.09 19.60 -1.69
C ILE A 204 -11.33 20.49 -0.70
N ARG A 205 -10.15 20.98 -1.08
CA ARG A 205 -9.55 22.13 -0.42
C ARG A 205 -10.37 23.35 -0.80
N LYS A 206 -11.14 23.88 0.15
CA LYS A 206 -11.56 25.28 0.10
C LYS A 206 -10.36 26.17 0.42
#